data_AF-S9Q0J4-F1
#
_entry.id   AF-S9Q0J4-F1
#
_cell.length_a   1.000
_cell.length_b   1.000
_cell.length_c   1.000
_cell.angle_alpha   90.00
_cell.angle_beta   90.00
_cell.angle_gamma   90.00
#
_symmetry.space_group_name_H-M   'P 1'
#
loop_
_entity.id
_entity.type
_entity.pdbx_description
1 polymer ?
#
loop_
_entity_poly.entity_id
_entity_poly.type
_entity_poly.pdbx_seq_one_letter_code
_entity_poly.pdbx_strand_id
1 'polypeptide(L)'
;MDTSESIPETNEIDADIASEFVEFTDDVPIEIYRSLRYIRKYENEYQKENSNLNKLAMGIGQCSPSDVAATKKQFAKSLLHSDEYMQQTNAEAQKLYANVYAAYERLNDKIRYLENERPASSS
;
A
#
# COMPACT_ATOMS: atom_id res chain seq x y z
N MET A 1 42.71 35.86 -17.36
CA MET A 1 41.67 35.66 -18.38
C MET A 1 40.62 34.79 -17.72
N ASP A 2 39.51 35.42 -17.35
CA ASP A 2 38.36 34.79 -16.69
C ASP A 2 37.63 33.91 -17.70
N THR A 3 37.56 32.61 -17.46
CA THR A 3 36.65 31.71 -18.19
C THR A 3 35.32 31.72 -17.45
N SER A 4 34.46 32.69 -17.79
CA SER A 4 33.03 32.62 -17.42
C SER A 4 32.39 31.50 -18.22
N GLU A 5 32.32 30.31 -17.63
CA GLU A 5 31.38 29.27 -18.05
C GLU A 5 29.97 29.78 -17.75
N SER A 6 29.28 30.22 -18.80
CA SER A 6 27.85 30.56 -18.73
C SER A 6 27.07 29.27 -18.44
N ILE A 7 26.45 29.22 -17.26
CA ILE A 7 25.46 28.20 -16.90
C ILE A 7 24.34 28.27 -17.95
N PRO A 8 23.97 27.17 -18.62
CA PRO A 8 22.90 27.20 -19.59
C PRO A 8 21.60 27.55 -18.86
N GLU A 9 20.87 28.55 -19.37
CA GLU A 9 19.53 28.89 -18.89
C GLU A 9 18.67 27.64 -18.98
N THR A 10 18.22 27.14 -17.83
CA THR A 10 17.18 26.11 -17.75
C THR A 10 15.94 26.65 -18.46
N ASN A 11 15.70 26.15 -19.68
CA ASN A 11 14.53 26.52 -20.47
C ASN A 11 13.26 26.31 -19.63
N GLU A 12 12.34 27.28 -19.65
CA GLU A 12 11.04 27.21 -18.95
C GLU A 12 10.27 25.89 -19.22
N ILE A 13 10.53 25.25 -20.37
CA ILE A 13 10.01 23.94 -20.77
C ILE A 13 10.40 22.81 -19.79
N ASP A 14 11.62 22.80 -19.24
CA ASP A 14 12.06 21.76 -18.31
C ASP A 14 11.39 21.90 -16.92
N ALA A 15 11.05 23.12 -16.53
CA ALA A 15 10.37 23.40 -15.27
C ALA A 15 8.88 23.00 -15.34
N ASP A 16 8.21 23.25 -16.46
CA ASP A 16 6.82 22.85 -16.68
C ASP A 16 6.67 21.32 -16.73
N ILE A 17 7.59 20.63 -17.42
CA ILE A 17 7.60 19.16 -17.45
C ILE A 17 7.86 18.60 -16.04
N ALA A 18 8.83 19.14 -15.30
CA ALA A 18 9.10 18.72 -13.93
C ALA A 18 7.91 18.95 -12.98
N SER A 19 7.19 20.06 -13.14
CA SER A 19 5.97 20.35 -12.37
C SER A 19 4.84 19.35 -12.67
N GLU A 20 4.67 18.97 -13.94
CA GLU A 20 3.68 17.97 -14.37
C GLU A 20 4.01 16.57 -13.80
N PHE A 21 5.30 16.25 -13.66
CA PHE A 21 5.76 15.00 -13.00
C PHE A 21 5.52 14.99 -11.48
N VAL A 22 5.59 16.15 -10.81
CA VAL A 22 5.30 16.28 -9.38
C VAL A 22 3.81 16.05 -9.13
N GLU A 23 2.93 16.77 -9.84
CA GLU A 23 1.47 16.58 -9.74
C GLU A 23 1.04 15.12 -10.02
N PHE A 24 1.75 14.43 -10.92
CA PHE A 24 1.47 13.05 -11.29
C PHE A 24 1.62 12.03 -10.14
N THR A 25 2.54 12.29 -9.20
CA THR A 25 2.87 11.35 -8.12
C THR A 25 2.34 11.74 -6.75
N ASP A 26 1.76 12.93 -6.59
CA ASP A 26 1.51 13.54 -5.28
C ASP A 26 0.72 12.67 -4.30
N ASP A 27 -0.28 11.93 -4.80
CA ASP A 27 -1.12 11.08 -3.94
C ASP A 27 -0.54 9.68 -3.72
N VAL A 28 0.37 9.20 -4.59
CA VAL A 28 0.86 7.80 -4.58
C VAL A 28 1.60 7.47 -3.28
N PRO A 29 2.56 8.28 -2.78
CA PRO A 29 3.21 8.04 -1.49
C PRO A 29 2.22 7.99 -0.32
N ILE A 30 1.21 8.86 -0.34
CA ILE A 30 0.20 8.94 0.73
C ILE A 30 -0.67 7.67 0.72
N GLU A 31 -1.11 7.23 -0.46
CA GLU A 31 -1.89 6.01 -0.61
C GLU A 31 -1.11 4.76 -0.23
N ILE A 32 0.17 4.67 -0.63
CA ILE A 32 1.07 3.58 -0.21
C ILE A 32 1.17 3.54 1.31
N TYR A 33 1.47 4.68 1.95
CA TYR A 33 1.58 4.76 3.39
C TYR A 33 0.28 4.37 4.09
N ARG A 34 -0.86 4.84 3.56
CA ARG A 34 -2.19 4.55 4.11
C ARG A 34 -2.50 3.05 4.05
N SER A 35 -2.30 2.40 2.91
CA SER A 35 -2.55 0.97 2.76
C SER A 35 -1.62 0.14 3.64
N LEU A 36 -0.32 0.46 3.69
CA LEU A 36 0.64 -0.22 4.58
C LEU A 36 0.27 -0.08 6.06
N ARG A 37 -0.23 1.09 6.46
CA ARG A 37 -0.71 1.33 7.83
C ARG A 37 -1.91 0.43 8.16
N TYR A 38 -2.87 0.28 7.24
CA TYR A 38 -4.02 -0.59 7.46
C TYR A 38 -3.66 -2.08 7.43
N ILE A 39 -2.80 -2.51 6.51
CA ILE A 39 -2.24 -3.88 6.49
C ILE A 39 -1.63 -4.21 7.85
N ARG A 40 -0.71 -3.36 8.34
CA ARG A 40 -0.08 -3.57 9.66
C ARG A 40 -1.08 -3.56 10.81
N LYS A 41 -2.12 -2.72 10.74
CA LYS A 41 -3.20 -2.70 11.74
C LYS A 41 -3.91 -4.05 11.78
N TYR A 42 -4.34 -4.57 10.63
CA TYR A 42 -5.09 -5.82 10.55
C TYR A 42 -4.22 -7.03 10.90
N GLU A 43 -2.95 -7.05 10.51
CA GLU A 43 -1.99 -8.08 10.94
C GLU A 43 -1.82 -8.10 12.46
N ASN A 44 -1.72 -6.94 13.10
CA ASN A 44 -1.63 -6.86 14.56
C ASN A 44 -2.90 -7.41 15.25
N GLU A 45 -4.09 -7.08 14.73
CA GLU A 45 -5.35 -7.60 15.27
C GLU A 45 -5.49 -9.12 15.03
N TYR A 46 -5.09 -9.60 13.84
CA TYR A 46 -5.00 -11.03 13.53
C TYR A 46 -4.10 -11.77 14.53
N GLN A 47 -2.91 -11.24 14.82
CA GLN A 47 -1.98 -11.84 15.80
C GLN A 47 -2.58 -11.89 17.21
N LYS A 48 -3.35 -10.87 17.61
CA LYS A 48 -4.07 -10.87 18.89
C LYS A 48 -5.16 -11.94 18.92
N GLU A 49 -5.98 -12.04 17.87
CA GLU A 49 -7.01 -13.08 17.80
C GLU A 49 -6.39 -14.47 17.76
N ASN A 50 -5.27 -14.68 17.06
CA ASN A 50 -4.58 -15.96 17.06
C ASN A 50 -4.02 -16.32 18.44
N SER A 51 -3.53 -15.33 19.20
CA SER A 51 -3.13 -15.51 20.60
C SER A 51 -4.34 -15.85 21.49
N ASN A 52 -5.50 -15.25 21.26
CA ASN A 52 -6.74 -15.56 21.97
C ASN A 52 -7.24 -16.97 21.65
N LEU A 53 -7.22 -17.36 20.38
CA LEU A 53 -7.57 -18.71 19.92
C LEU A 53 -6.72 -19.78 20.60
N ASN A 54 -5.40 -19.56 20.70
CA ASN A 54 -4.51 -20.48 21.40
C ASN A 54 -4.85 -20.60 22.89
N LYS A 55 -5.14 -19.48 23.57
CA LYS A 55 -5.59 -19.49 24.97
C LYS A 55 -6.92 -20.21 25.15
N LEU A 56 -7.88 -19.95 24.27
CA LEU A 56 -9.20 -20.59 24.30
C LEU A 56 -9.11 -22.09 24.01
N ALA A 57 -8.27 -22.51 23.06
CA ALA A 57 -8.03 -23.92 22.74
C ALA A 57 -7.48 -24.68 23.97
N MET A 58 -6.48 -24.11 24.66
CA MET A 58 -5.98 -24.66 25.92
C MET A 58 -7.06 -24.69 27.00
N GLY A 59 -7.84 -23.61 27.11
CA GLY A 59 -8.93 -23.48 28.07
C GLY A 59 -10.03 -24.52 27.89
N ILE A 60 -10.37 -24.90 26.65
CA ILE A 60 -11.37 -25.94 26.37
C ILE A 60 -10.96 -27.29 26.99
N GLY A 61 -9.67 -27.64 26.93
CA GLY A 61 -9.16 -28.88 27.52
C GLY A 61 -9.17 -28.90 29.06
N GLN A 62 -9.32 -27.74 29.69
CA GLN A 62 -9.24 -27.55 31.15
C GLN A 62 -10.56 -27.06 31.76
N CYS A 63 -11.56 -26.73 30.94
CA CYS A 63 -12.81 -26.14 31.42
C CYS A 63 -13.79 -27.20 31.97
N SER A 64 -14.63 -26.76 32.92
CA SER A 64 -15.69 -27.59 33.45
C SER A 64 -16.72 -27.92 32.34
N PRO A 65 -17.40 -29.09 32.39
CA PRO A 65 -18.41 -29.44 31.39
C PRO A 65 -19.51 -28.38 31.21
N SER A 66 -19.86 -27.63 32.27
CA SER A 66 -20.84 -26.55 32.22
C SER A 66 -20.38 -25.34 31.39
N ASP A 67 -19.08 -25.12 31.26
CA ASP A 67 -18.52 -23.93 30.58
C ASP A 67 -18.15 -24.21 29.12
N VAL A 68 -18.08 -25.48 28.71
CA VAL A 68 -17.65 -25.90 27.35
C VAL A 68 -18.40 -25.17 26.25
N ALA A 69 -19.73 -25.02 26.38
CA ALA A 69 -20.55 -24.35 25.36
C ALA A 69 -20.20 -22.86 25.23
N ALA A 70 -19.97 -22.18 26.36
CA ALA A 70 -19.58 -20.77 26.38
C ALA A 70 -18.17 -20.58 25.78
N THR A 71 -17.22 -21.44 26.14
CA THR A 71 -15.85 -21.39 25.62
C THR A 71 -15.80 -21.67 24.12
N LYS A 72 -16.58 -22.67 23.63
CA LYS A 72 -16.71 -22.93 22.19
C LYS A 72 -17.29 -21.74 21.43
N LYS A 73 -18.28 -21.05 22.00
CA LYS A 73 -18.85 -19.83 21.40
C LYS A 73 -17.83 -18.72 21.28
N GLN A 74 -17.01 -18.51 22.32
CA GLN A 74 -15.92 -17.52 22.27
C GLN A 74 -14.85 -17.90 21.25
N PHE A 75 -14.48 -19.18 21.18
CA PHE A 75 -13.54 -19.70 20.19
C PHE A 75 -14.01 -19.45 18.76
N ALA A 76 -15.27 -19.79 18.46
CA ALA A 76 -15.86 -19.55 17.13
C ALA A 76 -15.88 -18.06 16.77
N LYS A 77 -16.18 -17.17 17.73
CA LYS A 77 -16.16 -15.73 17.50
C LYS A 77 -14.76 -15.20 17.19
N SER A 78 -13.76 -15.63 17.95
CA SER A 78 -12.35 -15.24 17.75
C SER A 78 -11.83 -15.77 16.39
N LEU A 79 -12.27 -16.95 15.97
CA LEU A 79 -11.95 -17.51 14.65
C LEU A 79 -12.54 -16.67 13.52
N LEU A 80 -13.81 -16.26 13.65
CA LEU A 80 -14.47 -15.40 12.67
C LEU A 80 -13.73 -14.06 12.52
N HIS A 81 -13.40 -13.40 13.64
CA HIS A 81 -12.64 -12.15 13.59
C HIS A 81 -11.25 -12.34 12.96
N SER A 82 -10.58 -13.45 13.26
CA SER A 82 -9.29 -13.78 12.66
C SER A 82 -9.38 -13.86 11.13
N ASP A 83 -10.40 -14.55 10.62
CA ASP A 83 -10.68 -14.63 9.18
C ASP A 83 -11.01 -13.24 8.58
N GLU A 84 -11.85 -12.45 9.26
CA GLU A 84 -12.18 -11.08 8.84
C GLU A 84 -10.93 -10.20 8.71
N TYR A 85 -10.01 -10.24 9.68
CA TYR A 85 -8.76 -9.48 9.62
C TYR A 85 -7.83 -9.95 8.50
N MET A 86 -7.78 -11.25 8.23
CA MET A 86 -7.03 -11.79 7.09
C MET A 86 -7.61 -11.30 5.76
N GLN A 87 -8.93 -11.34 5.61
CA GLN A 87 -9.61 -10.83 4.40
C GLN A 87 -9.38 -9.32 4.21
N GLN A 88 -9.46 -8.53 5.28
CA GLN A 88 -9.18 -7.09 5.24
C GLN A 88 -7.72 -6.80 4.87
N THR A 89 -6.78 -7.56 5.41
CA THR A 89 -5.35 -7.46 5.06
C THR A 89 -5.14 -7.71 3.56
N ASN A 90 -5.75 -8.78 3.03
CA ASN A 90 -5.66 -9.11 1.61
C ASN A 90 -6.30 -8.04 0.73
N ALA A 91 -7.46 -7.51 1.11
CA ALA A 91 -8.14 -6.45 0.37
C ALA A 91 -7.29 -5.17 0.28
N GLU A 92 -6.67 -4.74 1.39
CA GLU A 92 -5.77 -3.57 1.39
C GLU A 92 -4.48 -3.83 0.59
N ALA A 93 -3.94 -5.06 0.62
CA ALA A 93 -2.78 -5.43 -0.20
C ALA A 93 -3.11 -5.41 -1.70
N GLN A 94 -4.27 -5.92 -2.10
CA GLN A 94 -4.74 -5.86 -3.49
C GLN A 94 -4.95 -4.41 -3.95
N LYS A 95 -5.55 -3.57 -3.10
CA LYS A 95 -5.71 -2.15 -3.37
C LYS A 95 -4.37 -1.44 -3.53
N LEU A 96 -3.41 -1.69 -2.65
CA LEU A 96 -2.06 -1.15 -2.75
C LEU A 96 -1.41 -1.52 -4.07
N TYR A 97 -1.47 -2.80 -4.44
CA TYR A 97 -0.94 -3.28 -5.71
C TYR A 97 -1.59 -2.57 -6.90
N ALA A 98 -2.92 -2.47 -6.92
CA ALA A 98 -3.65 -1.81 -8.00
C ALA A 98 -3.27 -0.33 -8.14
N ASN A 99 -3.14 0.40 -7.03
CA ASN A 99 -2.78 1.82 -7.06
C ASN A 99 -1.36 2.03 -7.58
N VAL A 100 -0.39 1.23 -7.11
CA VAL A 100 1.00 1.29 -7.58
C VAL A 100 1.09 0.91 -9.05
N TYR A 101 0.39 -0.14 -9.47
CA TYR A 101 0.37 -0.59 -10.86
C TYR A 101 -0.25 0.48 -11.78
N ALA A 102 -1.35 1.11 -11.39
CA ALA A 102 -1.96 2.20 -12.15
C ALA A 102 -1.04 3.44 -12.24
N ALA A 103 -0.30 3.76 -11.18
CA ALA A 103 0.72 4.81 -11.24
C ALA A 103 1.86 4.45 -12.20
N TYR A 104 2.32 3.20 -12.18
CA TYR A 104 3.35 2.69 -13.09
C TYR A 104 2.91 2.74 -14.56
N GLU A 105 1.70 2.27 -14.88
CA GLU A 105 1.16 2.29 -16.25
C GLU A 105 1.05 3.72 -16.79
N ARG A 106 0.51 4.65 -15.99
CA ARG A 106 0.42 6.05 -16.40
C ARG A 106 1.80 6.71 -16.59
N LEU A 107 2.80 6.32 -15.80
CA LEU A 107 4.18 6.79 -15.98
C LEU A 107 4.76 6.28 -17.31
N ASN A 108 4.55 5.01 -17.63
CA ASN A 108 4.98 4.44 -18.91
C ASN A 108 4.28 5.09 -20.10
N ASP A 109 3.00 5.45 -19.98
CA ASP A 109 2.28 6.20 -21.01
C ASP A 109 2.90 7.58 -21.22
N LYS A 110 3.22 8.30 -20.14
CA LYS A 110 3.87 9.62 -20.23
C LYS A 110 5.28 9.54 -20.83
N ILE A 111 6.07 8.54 -20.44
CA ILE A 111 7.40 8.30 -21.05
C ILE A 111 7.25 8.08 -22.55
N ARG A 112 6.35 7.18 -22.98
CA ARG A 112 6.09 6.92 -24.41
C ARG A 112 5.63 8.17 -25.14
N TYR A 113 4.79 8.99 -24.53
CA TYR A 113 4.35 10.26 -25.12
C TYR A 113 5.54 11.19 -25.35
N LEU A 114 6.40 11.39 -24.33
CA LEU A 114 7.58 12.26 -24.42
C LEU A 114 8.62 11.74 -25.42
N GLU A 115 8.80 10.42 -25.53
CA GLU A 115 9.69 9.80 -26.52
C GLU A 115 9.19 10.00 -27.96
N ASN A 116 7.87 9.98 -28.17
CA ASN A 116 7.26 10.11 -29.50
C ASN A 116 7.00 11.57 -29.92
N GLU A 117 6.82 12.49 -28.97
CA GLU A 117 6.60 13.92 -29.26
C GLU A 117 7.87 14.76 -29.31
N ARG A 118 9.05 14.20 -29.00
CA ARG A 118 10.31 14.92 -29.26
C ARG A 118 10.37 15.22 -30.76
N PRO A 119 10.26 16.49 -31.21
CA PRO A 119 10.58 16.80 -32.58
C PRO A 119 12.02 16.35 -32.75
N ALA A 120 12.31 15.57 -33.79
CA ALA A 120 13.68 15.43 -34.25
C ALA A 120 14.18 16.87 -34.39
N SER A 121 15.03 17.31 -33.46
CA SER A 121 15.68 18.60 -33.54
C SER A 121 16.39 18.59 -34.89
N SER A 122 15.81 19.34 -35.81
CA SER A 122 16.28 19.51 -37.17
C SER A 122 17.76 19.84 -37.16
N SER A 123 18.53 19.01 -37.89
CA SER A 123 19.81 19.28 -38.54
C SER A 123 20.94 19.92 -37.74
#